data_AF-A0A8R1W7H0-F1
#
_entry.id   AF-A0A8R1W7H0-F1
#
_cell.length_a   1.000
_cell.length_b   1.000
_cell.length_c   1.000
_cell.angle_alpha   90.00
_cell.angle_beta   90.00
_cell.angle_gamma   90.00
#
_symmetry.space_group_name_H-M   'P 1'
#
loop_
_entity.id
_entity.type
_entity.pdbx_description
1 polymer ?
#
loop_
_entity_poly.entity_id
_entity_poly.type
_entity_poly.pdbx_seq_one_letter_code
_entity_poly.pdbx_strand_id
1 'polypeptide(L)'
;SFKLFLELEHEVREAIFKFCEAKYEVCLKMLNKIKPILLLDMYIGSHINQLYSDIRSKAMIQYFCPYDSADLRKMALSFNTPLPDLENELMQLILDGHIKARIDSINKVSLIVLDFQIFIVKKYMVYT
;
A
#
# COMPACT_ATOMS: atom_id res chain seq x y z
N SER A 1 1.56 -4.26 26.52
CA SER A 1 1.85 -3.27 25.46
C SER A 1 2.41 -4.01 24.25
N PHE A 2 1.89 -3.80 23.04
CA PHE A 2 2.35 -4.48 21.82
C PHE A 2 3.79 -4.09 21.42
N LYS A 3 4.28 -2.95 21.94
CA LYS A 3 5.61 -2.42 21.68
C LYS A 3 6.74 -3.42 22.01
N LEU A 4 6.61 -4.17 23.10
CA LEU A 4 7.63 -5.14 23.53
C LEU A 4 7.81 -6.28 22.51
N PHE A 5 6.73 -6.71 21.84
CA PHE A 5 6.79 -7.73 20.79
C PHE A 5 7.42 -7.19 19.50
N LEU A 6 7.14 -5.93 19.16
CA LEU A 6 7.78 -5.25 18.03
C LEU A 6 9.27 -4.99 18.25
N GLU A 7 9.72 -4.90 19.50
CA GLU A 7 11.15 -4.76 19.82
C GLU A 7 11.95 -6.03 19.56
N LEU A 8 11.31 -7.20 19.62
CA LEU A 8 11.91 -8.49 19.29
C LEU A 8 12.08 -8.66 17.77
N GLU A 9 11.09 -8.23 17.00
CA GLU A 9 11.06 -8.40 15.54
C GLU A 9 11.36 -7.07 14.80
N HIS A 10 12.66 -6.78 14.69
CA HIS A 10 13.15 -5.52 14.10
C HIS A 10 12.60 -5.24 12.70
N GLU A 11 12.59 -6.24 11.81
CA GLU A 11 12.22 -6.06 10.40
C GLU A 11 10.73 -5.74 10.24
N VAL A 12 9.86 -6.39 11.01
CA VAL A 12 8.41 -6.13 11.01
C VAL A 12 8.13 -4.73 11.56
N ARG A 13 8.80 -4.36 12.66
CA ARG A 13 8.65 -3.02 13.25
C ARG A 13 9.03 -1.92 12.27
N GLU A 14 10.19 -2.05 11.62
CA GLU A 14 10.63 -1.08 10.62
C GLU A 14 9.67 -1.02 9.42
N ALA A 15 9.17 -2.16 8.93
CA ALA A 15 8.18 -2.17 7.86
C ALA A 15 6.90 -1.40 8.24
N ILE A 16 6.41 -1.56 9.48
CA ILE A 16 5.26 -0.81 10.00
C ILE A 16 5.55 0.70 10.01
N PHE A 17 6.72 1.12 10.51
CA PHE A 17 7.10 2.54 10.50
C PHE A 17 7.16 3.10 9.08
N LYS A 18 7.75 2.36 8.13
CA LYS A 18 7.81 2.79 6.72
C LYS A 18 6.43 2.88 6.08
N PHE A 19 5.50 1.99 6.44
CA PHE A 19 4.11 2.08 6.02
C PHE A 19 3.45 3.37 6.52
N CYS A 20 3.63 3.71 7.80
CA CYS A 20 3.09 4.95 8.39
C CYS A 20 3.71 6.23 7.78
N GLU A 21 4.99 6.19 7.40
CA GLU A 21 5.67 7.28 6.69
C GLU A 21 5.29 7.38 5.20
N ALA A 22 4.37 6.54 4.69
CA ALA A 22 4.03 6.41 3.27
C ALA A 22 5.22 6.04 2.36
N LYS A 23 6.26 5.41 2.92
CA LYS A 23 7.43 4.89 2.18
C LYS A 23 7.17 3.44 1.76
N TYR A 24 6.21 3.24 0.87
CA TYR A 24 5.70 1.92 0.49
C TYR A 24 6.72 1.03 -0.20
N GLU A 25 7.61 1.59 -1.02
CA GLU A 25 8.70 0.84 -1.68
C GLU A 25 9.55 0.09 -0.65
N VAL A 26 10.05 0.82 0.35
CA VAL A 26 10.91 0.29 1.40
C VAL A 26 10.13 -0.71 2.26
N CYS A 27 8.90 -0.38 2.64
CA CYS A 27 8.03 -1.26 3.41
C CYS A 27 7.83 -2.62 2.72
N LEU A 28 7.40 -2.61 1.45
CA LEU A 28 7.13 -3.84 0.68
C LEU A 28 8.41 -4.63 0.43
N LYS A 29 9.54 -3.97 0.20
CA LYS A 29 10.85 -4.64 0.05
C LYS A 29 11.25 -5.38 1.33
N MET A 30 11.06 -4.76 2.50
CA MET A 30 11.34 -5.39 3.79
C MET A 30 10.41 -6.57 4.06
N LEU A 31 9.11 -6.41 3.80
CA LEU A 31 8.15 -7.51 3.92
C LEU A 31 8.50 -8.68 2.99
N ASN A 32 8.90 -8.41 1.75
CA ASN A 32 9.28 -9.45 0.80
C ASN A 32 10.56 -10.20 1.22
N LYS A 33 11.45 -9.57 1.98
CA LYS A 33 12.65 -10.21 2.53
C LYS A 33 12.30 -11.30 3.55
N ILE A 34 11.32 -11.05 4.43
CA ILE A 34 10.89 -12.02 5.45
C ILE A 34 9.86 -13.03 4.93
N LYS A 35 9.20 -12.74 3.81
CA LYS A 35 8.15 -13.59 3.23
C LYS A 35 8.54 -15.08 3.13
N PRO A 36 9.74 -15.47 2.64
CA PRO A 36 10.12 -16.88 2.55
C PRO A 36 10.16 -17.59 3.91
N ILE A 37 10.55 -16.89 4.98
CA ILE A 37 10.60 -17.44 6.33
C ILE A 37 9.17 -17.66 6.84
N LEU A 38 8.30 -16.66 6.65
CA LEU A 38 6.91 -16.73 7.08
C LEU A 38 6.09 -17.81 6.35
N LEU A 39 6.46 -18.13 5.10
CA LEU A 39 5.83 -19.21 4.33
C LEU A 39 6.13 -20.61 4.89
N LEU A 40 7.22 -20.77 5.64
CA LEU A 40 7.59 -22.05 6.26
C LEU A 40 6.85 -22.30 7.58
N ASP A 41 6.15 -21.30 8.10
CA ASP A 41 5.38 -21.44 9.32
C ASP A 41 4.11 -22.26 9.10
N MET A 42 3.87 -23.22 9.98
CA MET A 42 2.76 -24.18 9.90
C MET A 42 1.38 -23.51 9.91
N TYR A 43 1.23 -22.38 10.61
CA TYR A 43 -0.06 -21.72 10.79
C TYR A 43 -0.21 -20.53 9.86
N ILE A 44 0.75 -19.60 9.87
CA ILE A 44 0.60 -18.35 9.11
C ILE A 44 0.93 -18.54 7.62
N GLY A 45 1.75 -19.52 7.25
CA GLY A 45 2.25 -19.69 5.88
C GLY A 45 1.15 -19.74 4.82
N SER A 46 0.04 -20.41 5.12
CA SER A 46 -1.13 -20.51 4.21
C SER A 46 -1.84 -19.16 3.99
N HIS A 47 -1.70 -18.22 4.92
CA HIS A 47 -2.34 -16.90 4.89
C HIS A 47 -1.42 -15.80 4.35
N ILE A 48 -0.10 -16.03 4.29
CA ILE A 48 0.88 -14.99 3.93
C ILE A 48 0.62 -14.36 2.57
N ASN A 49 0.23 -15.15 1.56
CA ASN A 49 -0.03 -14.58 0.23
C ASN A 49 -1.22 -13.62 0.23
N GLN A 50 -2.32 -13.97 0.91
CA GLN A 50 -3.48 -13.10 1.04
C GLN A 50 -3.14 -11.84 1.84
N LEU A 51 -2.49 -12.01 2.99
CA LEU A 51 -2.04 -10.90 3.85
C LEU A 51 -1.19 -9.90 3.07
N TYR A 52 -0.23 -10.37 2.27
CA TYR A 52 0.63 -9.49 1.48
C TYR A 52 -0.13 -8.76 0.37
N SER A 53 -1.10 -9.41 -0.27
CA SER A 53 -2.01 -8.78 -1.23
C SER A 53 -2.80 -7.66 -0.55
N ASP A 54 -3.38 -7.93 0.62
CA ASP A 54 -4.20 -6.97 1.36
C ASP A 54 -3.39 -5.77 1.84
N ILE A 55 -2.16 -5.99 2.33
CA ILE A 55 -1.22 -4.91 2.71
C ILE A 55 -0.90 -4.03 1.50
N ARG A 56 -0.65 -4.64 0.34
CA ARG A 56 -0.36 -3.91 -0.90
C ARG A 56 -1.58 -3.10 -1.37
N SER A 57 -2.76 -3.70 -1.43
CA SER A 57 -4.01 -3.01 -1.75
C SER A 57 -4.25 -1.81 -0.83
N LYS A 58 -4.03 -2.00 0.48
CA LYS A 58 -4.16 -0.93 1.47
C LYS A 58 -3.14 0.19 1.28
N ALA A 59 -1.89 -0.15 0.95
CA ALA A 59 -0.86 0.83 0.62
C ALA A 59 -1.26 1.66 -0.61
N MET A 60 -1.78 1.02 -1.66
CA MET A 60 -2.25 1.72 -2.87
C MET A 60 -3.37 2.69 -2.55
N ILE A 61 -4.38 2.25 -1.80
CA ILE A 61 -5.50 3.10 -1.38
C ILE A 61 -4.99 4.31 -0.57
N GLN A 62 -4.09 4.08 0.39
CA GLN A 62 -3.56 5.14 1.25
C GLN A 62 -2.66 6.12 0.48
N TYR A 63 -1.95 5.68 -0.56
CA TYR A 63 -1.15 6.53 -1.42
C TYR A 63 -1.98 7.65 -2.07
N PHE A 64 -3.24 7.37 -2.45
CA PHE A 64 -4.14 8.37 -3.04
C PHE A 64 -4.85 9.26 -2.02
N CYS A 65 -4.85 8.89 -0.74
CA CYS A 65 -5.55 9.60 0.33
C CYS A 65 -5.17 11.10 0.53
N PRO A 66 -3.98 11.59 0.13
CA PRO A 66 -3.69 13.02 0.20
C PRO A 66 -3.91 13.79 -1.12
N TYR A 67 -4.25 13.13 -2.23
CA TYR A 67 -4.26 13.75 -3.57
C TYR A 67 -5.63 13.69 -4.24
N ASP A 68 -6.09 14.82 -4.81
CA ASP A 68 -7.29 14.85 -5.69
C ASP A 68 -7.02 14.15 -7.04
N SER A 69 -5.76 14.15 -7.47
CA SER A 69 -5.28 13.45 -8.65
C SER A 69 -3.83 12.99 -8.45
N ALA A 70 -3.49 11.79 -8.91
CA ALA A 70 -2.14 11.25 -8.80
C ALA A 70 -1.58 10.77 -10.15
N ASP A 71 -0.27 10.93 -10.32
CA ASP A 71 0.49 10.48 -11.48
C ASP A 71 0.88 9.00 -11.30
N LEU A 72 0.36 8.15 -12.19
CA LEU A 72 0.56 6.71 -12.16
C LEU A 72 2.03 6.32 -12.40
N ARG A 73 2.82 7.14 -13.10
CA ARG A 73 4.26 6.88 -13.29
C ARG A 73 5.03 7.03 -12.00
N LYS A 74 4.72 8.05 -11.20
CA LYS A 74 5.32 8.25 -9.87
C LYS A 74 4.92 7.14 -8.90
N MET A 75 3.68 6.70 -8.99
CA MET A 75 3.20 5.56 -8.22
C MET A 75 3.90 4.26 -8.63
N ALA A 76 4.04 3.99 -9.93
CA ALA A 76 4.75 2.82 -10.46
C ALA A 76 6.18 2.72 -9.91
N LEU A 77 6.89 3.86 -9.84
CA LEU A 77 8.20 3.94 -9.20
C LEU A 77 8.14 3.62 -7.70
N SER A 78 7.16 4.18 -6.98
CA SER A 78 6.99 3.99 -5.52
C SER A 78 6.59 2.56 -5.13
N PHE A 79 5.95 1.81 -6.04
CA PHE A 79 5.54 0.43 -5.81
C PHE A 79 6.46 -0.58 -6.52
N ASN A 80 7.52 -0.10 -7.19
CA ASN A 80 8.44 -0.90 -7.99
C ASN A 80 7.70 -1.88 -8.93
N THR A 81 6.71 -1.36 -9.66
CA THR A 81 5.83 -2.16 -10.53
C THR A 81 5.73 -1.49 -11.90
N PRO A 82 5.79 -2.26 -13.00
CA PRO A 82 5.56 -1.70 -14.33
C PRO A 82 4.20 -1.00 -14.41
N LEU A 83 4.13 0.10 -15.16
CA LEU A 83 2.90 0.88 -15.31
C LEU A 83 1.69 0.04 -15.75
N PRO A 84 1.79 -0.88 -16.75
CA PRO A 84 0.65 -1.69 -17.18
C PRO A 84 0.10 -2.60 -16.08
N ASP A 85 0.99 -3.18 -15.27
CA ASP A 85 0.61 -4.08 -14.18
C ASP A 85 -0.04 -3.29 -13.03
N LEU A 86 0.51 -2.11 -12.73
CA LEU A 86 -0.07 -1.18 -11.76
C LEU A 86 -1.49 -0.74 -12.18
N GLU A 87 -1.68 -0.41 -13.46
CA GLU A 87 -3.00 -0.06 -13.99
C GLU A 87 -4.02 -1.20 -13.81
N ASN A 88 -3.61 -2.44 -14.07
CA ASN A 88 -4.47 -3.61 -13.86
C ASN A 88 -4.85 -3.78 -12.37
N GLU A 89 -3.89 -3.68 -11.46
CA GLU A 89 -4.13 -3.75 -10.02
C GLU A 89 -5.10 -2.66 -9.56
N LEU A 90 -4.90 -1.42 -10.02
CA LEU A 90 -5.77 -0.29 -9.69
C LEU A 90 -7.18 -0.45 -10.27
N MET A 91 -7.30 -0.96 -11.49
CA MET A 91 -8.60 -1.26 -12.09
C MET A 91 -9.38 -2.28 -11.25
N GLN A 92 -8.73 -3.34 -10.77
CA GLN A 92 -9.40 -4.30 -9.87
C GLN A 92 -9.88 -3.60 -8.59
N LEU A 93 -9.04 -2.79 -7.94
CA LEU A 93 -9.44 -2.05 -6.74
C LEU A 93 -10.59 -1.06 -6.98
N ILE A 94 -10.70 -0.49 -8.18
CA ILE A 94 -11.83 0.36 -8.56
C ILE A 94 -13.10 -0.47 -8.81
N LEU A 95 -12.99 -1.61 -9.50
CA LEU A 95 -14.10 -2.50 -9.79
C LEU A 95 -14.68 -3.13 -8.52
N ASP A 96 -13.82 -3.51 -7.59
CA ASP A 96 -14.20 -4.03 -6.26
C ASP A 96 -14.78 -2.94 -5.34
N GLY A 97 -14.75 -1.69 -5.77
CA GLY A 97 -15.29 -0.55 -5.01
C GLY A 97 -14.42 -0.08 -3.86
N HIS A 98 -13.18 -0.57 -3.75
CA HIS A 98 -12.21 -0.14 -2.73
C HIS A 98 -11.64 1.25 -3.01
N ILE A 99 -11.56 1.65 -4.29
CA ILE A 99 -11.15 2.99 -4.71
C ILE A 99 -12.24 3.61 -5.58
N LYS A 100 -12.78 4.74 -5.16
CA LYS A 100 -13.67 5.56 -6.01
C LYS A 100 -12.83 6.53 -6.82
N ALA A 101 -12.38 6.11 -7.99
CA ALA A 101 -11.57 6.93 -8.89
C ALA A 101 -11.88 6.67 -10.37
N ARG A 102 -11.41 7.57 -11.24
CA ARG A 102 -11.45 7.44 -12.70
C ARG A 102 -10.06 7.67 -13.28
N ILE A 103 -9.67 6.85 -14.25
CA ILE A 103 -8.45 7.06 -15.02
C ILE A 103 -8.74 8.11 -16.10
N ASP A 104 -7.92 9.15 -16.17
CA ASP A 104 -8.03 10.18 -17.21
C ASP A 104 -7.59 9.60 -18.56
N SER A 105 -8.56 9.45 -19.47
CA SER A 105 -8.34 8.89 -20.81
C SER A 105 -7.56 9.80 -21.75
N ILE A 106 -7.43 11.09 -21.43
CA ILE A 106 -6.77 12.07 -22.32
C ILE A 106 -5.25 11.91 -22.26
N ASN A 107 -4.70 11.70 -21.07
CA ASN A 107 -3.26 11.49 -20.88
C ASN A 107 -2.89 10.06 -20.47
N LYS A 108 -3.86 9.20 -20.09
CA LYS A 108 -3.67 7.82 -19.55
C LYS A 108 -2.67 7.70 -18.39
N VAL A 109 -2.25 8.81 -17.80
CA VAL A 109 -1.12 8.87 -16.86
C VAL A 109 -1.57 9.42 -15.50
N SER A 110 -2.82 9.88 -15.39
CA SER A 110 -3.36 10.46 -14.17
C SER A 110 -4.66 9.79 -13.75
N LEU A 111 -4.77 9.50 -12.46
CA LEU A 111 -5.97 8.93 -11.84
C LEU A 111 -6.61 10.02 -10.97
N ILE A 112 -7.88 10.31 -11.26
CA ILE A 112 -8.70 11.32 -10.58
C ILE A 112 -9.50 10.63 -9.48
N VAL A 113 -9.31 11.03 -8.24
CA VAL A 113 -10.01 10.46 -7.08
C VAL A 113 -11.35 11.17 -6.93
N LEU A 114 -12.44 10.40 -6.89
CA LEU A 114 -13.81 10.93 -6.95
C LEU A 114 -14.49 11.03 -5.58
N ASP A 115 -13.95 10.39 -4.55
CA ASP A 115 -14.58 10.41 -3.23
C ASP A 115 -13.54 10.20 -2.13
N PHE A 116 -13.48 11.13 -1.19
CA PHE A 116 -12.64 11.01 0.01
C PHE A 116 -13.47 10.43 1.15
N GLN A 117 -13.48 9.10 1.28
CA GLN A 117 -13.93 8.46 2.52
C GLN A 117 -12.87 7.55 3.12
N ILE A 118 -11.68 8.10 3.43
CA ILE A 118 -10.80 7.50 4.43
C ILE A 118 -10.29 8.59 5.37
N PHE A 119 -11.01 8.76 6.47
CA PHE A 119 -10.84 9.80 7.48
C PHE A 119 -9.64 9.58 8.44
N ILE A 120 -8.72 8.65 8.14
CA ILE A 120 -7.77 8.17 9.16
C ILE A 120 -6.42 8.90 9.16
N VAL A 121 -5.98 9.53 8.07
CA VAL A 121 -4.63 10.14 8.05
C VAL A 121 -4.63 11.68 8.14
N LYS A 122 -5.67 12.39 7.67
CA LYS A 122 -5.71 13.86 7.77
C LYS A 122 -5.71 14.39 9.21
N LYS A 123 -6.07 13.58 10.21
CA LYS A 123 -6.07 14.01 11.63
C LYS A 123 -4.70 13.93 12.30
N TYR A 124 -3.76 13.14 11.78
CA TYR A 124 -2.46 12.90 12.44
C TYR A 124 -1.27 13.62 11.79
N MET A 125 -1.42 14.25 10.62
CA MET A 125 -0.33 15.00 9.97
C MET A 125 -0.42 16.53 10.11
N VAL A 126 -1.43 17.06 10.82
CA VAL A 126 -1.59 18.51 11.07
C VAL A 126 -1.18 18.90 12.51
N TYR A 127 -0.68 17.95 13.31
CA TYR A 127 -0.17 18.22 14.66
C TYR A 127 1.23 17.63 14.86
N THR A 128 2.21 18.19 14.18
CA THR A 128 3.61 18.31 14.63
C THR A 128 4.23 19.53 13.96
#